data_AF-A0A7C3JH53-F1
#
_entry.id   AF-A0A7C3JH53-F1
#
_cell.length_a   1.000
_cell.length_b   1.000
_cell.length_c   1.000
_cell.angle_alpha   90.00
_cell.angle_beta   90.00
_cell.angle_gamma   90.00
#
_symmetry.space_group_name_H-M   'P 1'
#
loop_
_entity.id
_entity.type
_entity.pdbx_description
1 polymer ?
#
loop_
_entity_poly.entity_id
_entity_poly.type
_entity_poly.pdbx_seq_one_letter_code
_entity_poly.pdbx_strand_id
1 'polypeptide(L)'
;MINPIMDAQDDPRLLKGIEEFNQQLFFECHETLEELWLEERGEDRKFYQGIIQIAAGYYKLQQGVPVGAIKLWRMGIEKLLLFGPVFLGINVESLIENVRANLAQLESGKPNTTDLLVPPTIDLLC
;
A
#
# COMPACT_ATOMS: atom_id res chain seq x y z
N MET A 1 12.92 -29.55 -13.43
CA MET A 1 11.91 -28.54 -13.75
C MET A 1 12.47 -27.21 -13.27
N ILE A 2 12.91 -26.37 -14.20
CA ILE A 2 13.34 -25.00 -13.88
C ILE A 2 12.03 -24.24 -13.71
N ASN A 3 11.71 -23.79 -12.49
CA ASN A 3 10.64 -22.81 -12.33
C ASN A 3 11.02 -21.62 -13.22
N PRO A 4 10.17 -21.20 -14.18
CA PRO A 4 10.42 -19.94 -14.86
C PRO A 4 10.55 -18.88 -13.76
N ILE A 5 11.60 -18.08 -13.84
CA ILE A 5 11.74 -16.89 -13.00
C ILE A 5 10.57 -16.01 -13.43
N MET A 6 9.46 -16.07 -12.70
CA MET A 6 8.42 -15.06 -12.82
C MET A 6 9.05 -13.78 -12.31
N ASP A 7 9.04 -12.73 -13.14
CA ASP A 7 9.40 -11.40 -12.67
C ASP A 7 8.43 -11.03 -11.55
N ALA A 8 8.89 -10.33 -10.51
CA ALA A 8 8.07 -10.00 -9.33
C ALA A 8 6.76 -9.25 -9.71
N GLN A 9 6.76 -8.56 -10.84
CA GLN A 9 5.59 -7.90 -11.43
C GLN A 9 4.49 -8.87 -11.87
N ASP A 10 4.85 -10.09 -12.27
CA ASP A 10 3.93 -11.12 -12.79
C ASP A 10 3.48 -12.10 -11.69
N ASP A 11 3.87 -11.90 -10.43
CA ASP A 11 3.40 -12.74 -9.33
C ASP A 11 1.89 -12.52 -9.13
N PRO A 12 1.05 -13.58 -9.22
CA PRO A 12 -0.40 -13.45 -9.11
C PRO A 12 -0.83 -12.89 -7.74
N ARG A 13 -0.01 -13.04 -6.69
CA ARG A 13 -0.29 -12.48 -5.36
C ARG A 13 -0.15 -10.95 -5.35
N LEU A 14 0.76 -10.39 -6.15
CA LEU A 14 0.89 -8.94 -6.27
C LEU A 14 -0.37 -8.36 -6.91
N LEU A 15 -0.83 -8.94 -8.02
CA LEU A 15 -2.07 -8.54 -8.69
C LEU A 15 -3.29 -8.68 -7.78
N LYS A 16 -3.39 -9.81 -7.05
CA LYS A 16 -4.45 -10.04 -6.05
C LYS A 16 -4.44 -8.99 -4.95
N GLY A 17 -3.27 -8.67 -4.38
CA GLY A 17 -3.14 -7.67 -3.34
C GLY A 17 -3.53 -6.25 -3.81
N ILE A 18 -3.23 -5.91 -5.07
CA ILE A 18 -3.66 -4.66 -5.70
C ILE A 18 -5.18 -4.61 -5.85
N GLU A 19 -5.78 -5.69 -6.34
CA GLU A 19 -7.23 -5.80 -6.47
C GLU A 19 -7.94 -5.67 -5.12
N GLU A 20 -7.44 -6.36 -4.09
CA GLU A 20 -7.94 -6.26 -2.72
C GLU A 20 -7.85 -4.83 -2.17
N PHE A 21 -6.70 -4.17 -2.38
CA PHE A 21 -6.52 -2.77 -1.99
C PHE A 21 -7.55 -1.86 -2.65
N ASN A 22 -7.73 -2.01 -3.97
CA ASN A 22 -8.65 -1.18 -4.77
C ASN A 22 -10.12 -1.44 -4.42
N GLN A 23 -10.45 -2.62 -3.90
CA GLN A 23 -11.76 -2.96 -3.33
C GLN A 23 -11.91 -2.56 -1.86
N GLN A 24 -10.91 -1.90 -1.27
CA GLN A 24 -10.85 -1.50 0.14
C GLN A 24 -10.85 -2.69 1.13
N LEU A 25 -10.47 -3.87 0.67
CA LEU A 25 -10.21 -5.08 1.46
C LEU A 25 -8.79 -5.01 2.02
N PHE A 26 -8.55 -4.00 2.87
CA PHE A 26 -7.19 -3.65 3.29
C PHE A 26 -6.53 -4.69 4.19
N PHE A 27 -7.33 -5.44 4.95
CA PHE A 27 -6.81 -6.53 5.76
C PHE A 27 -6.39 -7.71 4.86
N GLU A 28 -7.20 -8.06 3.87
CA GLU A 28 -6.90 -9.11 2.89
C GLU A 28 -5.66 -8.75 2.07
N CYS A 29 -5.57 -7.50 1.60
CA CYS A 29 -4.39 -6.96 0.93
C CYS A 29 -3.12 -7.11 1.79
N HIS A 30 -3.22 -6.78 3.09
CA HIS A 30 -2.12 -6.96 4.04
C HIS A 30 -1.67 -8.42 4.08
N GLU A 31 -2.58 -9.36 4.31
CA GLU A 31 -2.27 -10.78 4.42
C GLU A 31 -1.65 -11.31 3.11
N THR A 32 -2.27 -11.02 1.96
CA THR A 32 -1.78 -11.46 0.65
C THR A 32 -0.36 -10.96 0.38
N LEU A 33 -0.08 -9.68 0.64
CA LEU A 33 1.25 -9.12 0.39
C LEU A 33 2.27 -9.49 1.48
N GLU A 34 1.83 -9.85 2.68
CA GLU A 34 2.73 -10.37 3.73
C GLU A 34 3.39 -11.68 3.31
N GLU A 35 2.69 -12.56 2.59
CA GLU A 35 3.26 -13.78 2.02
C GLU A 35 4.46 -13.47 1.11
N LEU A 36 4.30 -12.52 0.17
CA LEU A 36 5.37 -12.05 -0.71
C LEU A 36 6.51 -11.44 0.09
N TRP A 37 6.17 -10.57 1.05
CA TRP A 37 7.16 -9.91 1.90
C TRP A 37 7.98 -10.91 2.71
N LEU A 38 7.39 -12.00 3.21
CA LEU A 38 8.09 -13.03 3.98
C LEU A 38 9.09 -13.81 3.09
N GLU A 39 8.73 -14.07 1.84
CA GLU A 39 9.56 -14.79 0.87
C GLU A 39 10.69 -13.94 0.28
N GLU A 40 10.46 -12.63 0.11
CA GLU A 40 11.41 -11.72 -0.51
C GLU A 40 12.67 -11.47 0.36
N ARG A 41 13.85 -11.55 -0.26
CA ARG A 41 15.16 -11.38 0.39
C ARG A 41 15.96 -10.20 -0.16
N GLY A 42 15.53 -9.62 -1.27
CA GLY A 42 16.13 -8.50 -1.97
C GLY A 42 15.59 -7.14 -1.55
N GLU A 43 15.88 -6.14 -2.39
CA GLU A 43 15.55 -4.74 -2.13
C GLU A 43 14.03 -4.49 -2.16
N ASP A 44 13.32 -5.26 -2.99
CA ASP A 44 11.86 -5.28 -3.18
C ASP A 44 11.11 -5.57 -1.87
N ARG A 45 11.77 -6.18 -0.88
CA ARG A 45 11.18 -6.42 0.45
C ARG A 45 10.68 -5.12 1.08
N LYS A 46 11.39 -4.00 0.90
CA LYS A 46 10.96 -2.70 1.42
C LYS A 46 9.75 -2.15 0.68
N PHE A 47 9.61 -2.46 -0.61
CA PHE A 47 8.46 -2.07 -1.42
C PHE A 47 7.19 -2.73 -0.91
N TYR A 48 7.19 -4.06 -0.79
CA TYR A 48 6.05 -4.79 -0.21
C TYR A 48 5.69 -4.28 1.19
N GLN A 49 6.70 -4.08 2.04
CA GLN A 49 6.48 -3.55 3.38
C GLN A 49 5.83 -2.15 3.35
N GLY A 50 6.14 -1.33 2.35
CA GLY A 50 5.52 -0.02 2.15
C GLY A 50 4.02 -0.12 1.87
N ILE A 51 3.63 -0.97 0.91
CA ILE A 51 2.22 -1.19 0.56
C ILE A 51 1.46 -1.82 1.74
N ILE A 52 2.03 -2.84 2.38
CA ILE A 52 1.47 -3.51 3.57
C ILE A 52 1.18 -2.49 4.68
N GLN A 53 2.11 -1.56 4.94
CA GLN A 53 1.91 -0.50 5.93
C GLN A 53 0.80 0.47 5.52
N ILE A 54 0.70 0.83 4.24
CA ILE A 54 -0.38 1.68 3.76
C ILE A 54 -1.74 1.00 3.94
N ALA A 55 -1.87 -0.26 3.51
CA ALA A 55 -3.08 -1.06 3.67
C ALA A 55 -3.46 -1.20 5.16
N ALA A 56 -2.52 -1.59 6.01
CA ALA A 56 -2.74 -1.67 7.45
C ALA A 56 -3.16 -0.32 8.06
N GLY A 57 -2.67 0.80 7.53
CA GLY A 57 -3.08 2.13 7.94
C GLY A 57 -4.55 2.42 7.61
N TYR A 58 -5.00 2.07 6.40
CA TYR A 58 -6.42 2.20 6.04
C TYR A 58 -7.31 1.26 6.86
N TYR A 59 -6.86 0.03 7.12
CA TYR A 59 -7.58 -0.88 8.01
C TYR A 59 -7.71 -0.32 9.43
N LYS A 60 -6.64 0.30 9.98
CA LYS A 60 -6.71 0.99 11.28
C LYS A 60 -7.68 2.16 11.27
N LEU A 61 -7.77 2.88 10.16
CA LEU A 61 -8.76 3.94 10.02
C LEU A 61 -10.19 3.39 10.06
N GLN A 62 -10.49 2.30 9.35
CA GLN A 62 -11.78 1.60 9.38
C GLN A 62 -12.16 1.13 10.80
N GLN A 63 -11.15 0.79 11.62
CA GLN A 63 -11.33 0.42 13.03
C GLN A 63 -11.52 1.62 13.97
N GLY A 64 -11.52 2.86 13.46
CA GLY A 64 -11.62 4.06 14.30
C GLY A 64 -10.33 4.40 15.06
N VAL A 65 -9.16 3.96 14.56
CA VAL A 65 -7.84 4.19 15.19
C VAL A 65 -6.97 5.12 14.31
N PRO A 66 -7.31 6.42 14.19
CA PRO A 66 -6.65 7.35 13.26
C PRO A 66 -5.17 7.60 13.59
N VAL A 67 -4.80 7.58 14.87
CA VAL A 67 -3.39 7.72 15.29
C VAL A 67 -2.55 6.56 14.75
N GLY A 68 -3.11 5.34 14.74
CA GLY A 68 -2.48 4.17 14.17
C GLY A 68 -2.33 4.28 12.65
N ALA A 69 -3.38 4.76 11.97
CA ALA A 69 -3.37 5.01 10.53
C ALA A 69 -2.26 5.99 10.12
N ILE A 70 -2.19 7.16 10.77
CA ILE A 70 -1.17 8.20 10.53
C ILE A 70 0.25 7.63 10.63
N LYS A 71 0.53 6.89 11.71
CA LYS A 71 1.85 6.28 11.93
C LYS A 71 2.22 5.33 10.79
N LEU A 72 1.32 4.44 10.42
CA LEU A 72 1.55 3.43 9.38
C LEU A 72 1.71 4.06 8.00
N TRP A 73 0.88 5.04 7.65
CA TRP A 73 0.99 5.76 6.38
C TRP A 73 2.31 6.50 6.23
N ARG A 74 2.79 7.21 7.27
CA ARG A 74 4.11 7.87 7.25
C ARG A 74 5.22 6.84 6.98
N MET A 75 5.22 5.74 7.71
CA MET A 75 6.22 4.67 7.55
C MET A 75 6.17 4.00 6.18
N GLY A 76 4.96 3.82 5.62
CA GLY A 76 4.75 3.24 4.29
C GLY A 76 5.23 4.17 3.18
N ILE A 77 4.86 5.45 3.23
CA ILE A 77 5.32 6.50 2.31
C ILE A 77 6.86 6.56 2.29
N GLU A 78 7.51 6.60 3.46
CA GLU A 78 8.97 6.65 3.55
C GLU A 78 9.66 5.49 2.82
N LYS A 79 9.06 4.31 2.81
CA LYS A 79 9.59 3.15 2.08
C LYS A 79 9.34 3.26 0.58
N LEU A 80 8.13 3.63 0.19
CA LEU A 80 7.75 3.70 -1.22
C LEU A 80 8.50 4.81 -1.98
N LEU A 81 8.93 5.87 -1.30
CA LEU A 81 9.75 6.92 -1.92
C LEU A 81 11.05 6.40 -2.54
N LEU A 82 11.55 5.22 -2.12
CA LEU A 82 12.75 4.60 -2.67
C LEU A 82 12.53 3.96 -4.05
N PHE A 83 11.27 3.78 -4.46
CA PHE A 83 10.87 3.02 -5.64
C PHE A 83 10.12 3.86 -6.69
N GLY A 84 9.97 5.17 -6.46
CA GLY A 84 9.29 6.07 -7.39
C GLY A 84 10.07 6.32 -8.70
N PRO A 85 9.38 6.75 -9.77
CA PRO A 85 7.93 6.98 -9.85
C PRO A 85 7.12 5.72 -10.16
N VAL A 86 7.74 4.68 -10.75
CA VAL A 86 7.09 3.44 -11.18
C VAL A 86 7.94 2.23 -10.76
N PHE A 87 7.31 1.22 -10.18
CA PHE A 87 7.98 -0.01 -9.76
C PHE A 87 7.03 -1.21 -9.83
N LEU A 88 7.50 -2.35 -10.33
CA LEU A 88 6.68 -3.55 -10.59
C LEU A 88 5.37 -3.25 -11.36
N GLY A 89 5.43 -2.32 -12.33
CA GLY A 89 4.27 -1.87 -13.09
C GLY A 89 3.30 -0.95 -12.33
N ILE A 90 3.54 -0.65 -11.06
CA ILE A 90 2.67 0.21 -10.24
C ILE A 90 3.10 1.68 -10.37
N ASN A 91 2.11 2.58 -10.50
CA ASN A 91 2.32 4.03 -10.34
C ASN A 91 2.51 4.40 -8.86
N VAL A 92 3.75 4.30 -8.39
CA VAL A 92 4.13 4.54 -6.98
C VAL A 92 3.95 6.00 -6.61
N GLU A 93 4.25 6.92 -7.52
CA GLU A 93 4.09 8.36 -7.29
C GLU A 93 2.62 8.72 -7.01
N SER A 94 1.68 8.28 -7.84
CA SER A 94 0.23 8.49 -7.64
C SER A 94 -0.24 7.94 -6.29
N LEU A 95 0.19 6.73 -5.92
CA LEU A 95 -0.16 6.15 -4.63
C LEU A 95 0.36 7.03 -3.48
N ILE A 96 1.62 7.45 -3.51
CA ILE A 96 2.22 8.29 -2.47
C ILE A 96 1.49 9.63 -2.35
N GLU A 97 1.18 10.29 -3.48
CA GLU A 97 0.50 11.58 -3.48
C GLU A 97 -0.89 11.50 -2.85
N ASN A 98 -1.67 10.48 -3.21
CA ASN A 98 -3.01 10.31 -2.67
C ASN A 98 -2.99 9.92 -1.18
N VAL A 99 -2.04 9.09 -0.73
CA VAL A 99 -1.89 8.78 0.70
C VAL A 99 -1.44 10.02 1.48
N ARG A 100 -0.57 10.87 0.91
CA ARG A 100 -0.17 12.14 1.53
C ARG A 100 -1.34 13.12 1.65
N ALA A 101 -2.21 13.20 0.65
CA ALA A 101 -3.41 14.03 0.70
C ALA A 101 -4.34 13.58 1.85
N ASN A 102 -4.59 12.27 1.94
CA ASN A 102 -5.38 11.67 3.02
C ASN A 102 -4.74 11.89 4.40
N LEU A 103 -3.42 11.73 4.51
CA LEU A 103 -2.65 11.98 5.72
C LEU A 103 -2.79 13.44 6.18
N ALA A 104 -2.57 14.40 5.27
CA ALA A 104 -2.67 15.83 5.59
C ALA A 104 -4.08 16.23 6.02
N GLN A 105 -5.10 15.66 5.37
CA GLN A 105 -6.48 15.89 5.76
C GLN A 105 -6.73 15.34 7.17
N LEU A 106 -6.34 14.09 7.45
CA LEU A 106 -6.49 13.46 8.76
C LEU A 106 -5.76 14.21 9.89
N GLU A 107 -4.57 14.74 9.60
CA GLU A 107 -3.78 15.54 10.54
C GLU A 107 -4.36 16.94 10.79
N SER A 108 -5.20 17.46 9.88
CA SER A 108 -5.84 18.77 10.06
C SER A 108 -6.84 18.83 11.23
N GLY A 109 -7.26 17.67 11.75
CA GLY A 109 -8.11 17.56 12.93
C GLY A 109 -9.52 18.14 12.77
N LYS A 110 -9.97 18.39 11.53
CA LYS A 110 -11.33 18.90 11.28
C LYS A 110 -12.37 17.84 11.68
N PRO A 111 -13.53 18.25 12.25
CA PRO A 111 -14.62 17.33 12.52
C PRO A 111 -15.03 16.56 11.25
N ASN A 112 -15.39 15.29 11.38
CA ASN A 112 -15.82 14.38 10.29
C ASN A 112 -14.79 14.15 9.18
N THR A 113 -13.51 14.40 9.45
CA THR A 113 -12.45 14.19 8.45
C THR A 113 -12.42 12.74 7.94
N THR A 114 -12.59 11.77 8.84
CA THR A 114 -12.55 10.35 8.50
C THR A 114 -13.62 9.94 7.50
N ASP A 115 -14.79 10.58 7.55
CA ASP A 115 -15.94 10.25 6.69
C ASP A 115 -15.80 10.82 5.27
N LEU A 116 -14.84 11.73 5.07
CA LEU A 116 -14.59 12.41 3.81
C LEU A 116 -13.33 11.91 3.11
N LEU A 117 -12.56 11.02 3.74
CA LEU A 117 -11.36 10.45 3.14
C LEU A 117 -11.77 9.45 2.06
N VAL A 118 -11.19 9.63 0.87
CA VAL A 118 -11.33 8.69 -0.23
C VAL A 118 -10.04 7.86 -0.27
N PRO A 119 -10.10 6.54 0.01
CA PRO A 119 -8.93 5.71 -0.14
C PRO A 119 -8.42 5.74 -1.59
N PRO A 120 -7.09 5.74 -1.80
CA PRO A 120 -6.50 5.72 -3.12
C PRO A 120 -6.76 4.38 -3.80
N THR A 121 -6.53 4.35 -5.10
CA THR A 121 -6.28 3.12 -5.85
C THR A 121 -4.79 2.96 -6.10
N ILE A 122 -4.36 1.73 -6.32
CA ILE A 122 -3.07 1.37 -6.87
C ILE A 122 -3.27 1.15 -8.36
N ASP A 123 -2.67 2.03 -9.17
CA ASP A 123 -2.80 1.99 -10.63
C ASP A 123 -1.66 1.19 -11.24
N LEU A 124 -2.01 0.27 -12.16
CA LEU A 124 -1.07 -0.47 -12.99
C LEU A 124 -0.84 0.29 -14.32
N LEU A 125 0.41 0.34 -14.77
CA LEU A 125 0.85 1.01 -16.00
C LEU A 125 1.25 0.04 -17.13
N CYS A 126 1.08 -1.26 -16.91
CA CYS A 126 1.41 -2.33 -17.86
C CYS A 126 0.26 -2.66 -18.82
#